data_AF-A0AAV4FF52-F1
#
_entry.id   AF-A0AAV4FF52-F1
#
_cell.length_a   1.000
_cell.length_b   1.000
_cell.length_c   1.000
_cell.angle_alpha   90.00
_cell.angle_beta   90.00
_cell.angle_gamma   90.00
#
_symmetry.space_group_name_H-M   'P 1'
#
loop_
_entity.id
_entity.type
_entity.pdbx_description
1 polymer ?
#
loop_
_entity_poly.entity_id
_entity_poly.type
_entity_poly.pdbx_seq_one_letter_code
_entity_poly.pdbx_strand_id
1 'polypeptide(L)'
;MLRFPVCRQLVQHCLLRPNVSSVTARSTMSTRMTAYEEMSNYWAKNRKLNRPLSPHLSVYKFHMTMAISITNRVTGSAQQAILTGAPLLLLCLPGDFTSYFNAVREMDIPSPVIYGLKFLLAFPFAFHLMAGLRHLVS
;
A
#
# COMPACT_ATOMS: atom_id res chain seq x y z
N MET A 1 -67.57 -8.44 -42.99
CA MET A 1 -67.35 -8.68 -41.55
C MET A 1 -65.93 -9.24 -41.45
N LEU A 2 -64.93 -8.65 -40.78
CA LEU A 2 -64.90 -8.09 -39.44
C LEU A 2 -63.86 -6.96 -39.35
N ARG A 3 -64.25 -5.86 -38.69
CA ARG A 3 -63.35 -4.83 -38.16
C ARG A 3 -62.51 -5.46 -37.04
N PHE A 4 -61.18 -5.29 -37.06
CA PHE A 4 -60.34 -5.56 -35.89
C PHE A 4 -60.02 -4.23 -35.18
N PRO A 5 -60.43 -4.07 -33.91
CA PRO A 5 -60.17 -2.85 -33.16
C PRO A 5 -58.77 -2.86 -32.53
N VAL A 6 -58.11 -1.72 -32.68
CA VAL A 6 -57.09 -1.09 -31.84
C VAL A 6 -56.98 -1.70 -30.42
N CYS A 7 -55.94 -2.51 -30.18
CA CYS A 7 -55.55 -2.94 -28.84
C CYS A 7 -54.52 -1.96 -28.25
N ARG A 8 -54.99 -0.77 -27.90
CA ARG A 8 -54.25 0.28 -27.19
C ARG A 8 -54.33 0.05 -25.68
N GLN A 9 -53.84 -1.08 -25.18
CA GLN A 9 -53.90 -1.38 -23.74
C GLN A 9 -52.71 -2.13 -23.14
N LEU A 10 -51.62 -2.33 -23.89
CA LEU A 10 -50.39 -2.93 -23.36
C LEU A 10 -49.35 -1.90 -22.84
N VAL A 11 -49.79 -0.73 -22.37
CA VAL A 11 -48.89 0.30 -21.80
C VAL A 11 -49.17 0.56 -20.31
N GLN A 12 -50.24 0.00 -19.74
CA GLN A 12 -50.66 0.35 -18.37
C GLN A 12 -50.15 -0.57 -17.25
N HIS A 13 -49.42 -1.66 -17.55
CA HIS A 13 -48.90 -2.56 -16.52
C HIS A 13 -47.49 -2.23 -15.98
N CYS A 14 -46.84 -1.17 -16.46
CA CYS A 14 -45.53 -0.75 -15.94
C CYS A 14 -45.57 0.30 -14.81
N LEU A 15 -46.75 0.75 -14.38
CA LEU A 15 -46.89 1.88 -13.42
C LEU A 15 -47.25 1.51 -11.98
N LEU A 16 -47.09 0.24 -11.58
CA LEU A 16 -47.27 -0.19 -10.19
C LEU A 16 -46.05 -0.94 -9.66
N ARG A 17 -44.85 -0.41 -9.91
CA ARG A 17 -43.67 -0.79 -9.12
C ARG A 17 -43.67 0.07 -7.86
N PRO A 18 -43.90 -0.49 -6.66
CA PRO A 18 -43.72 0.28 -5.44
C PRO A 18 -42.27 0.78 -5.41
N ASN A 19 -42.14 2.08 -5.20
CA ASN A 19 -40.88 2.74 -5.00
C ASN A 19 -40.30 2.27 -3.65
N VAL A 20 -39.56 1.16 -3.66
CA VAL A 20 -38.66 0.78 -2.55
C VAL A 20 -37.41 1.66 -2.59
N SER A 21 -37.62 2.97 -2.51
CA SER A 21 -36.59 3.92 -2.07
C SER A 21 -36.62 3.98 -0.56
N SER A 22 -36.15 2.92 0.07
CA SER A 22 -35.70 2.94 1.46
C SER A 22 -34.60 1.90 1.65
N VAL A 23 -33.54 2.02 0.84
CA VAL A 23 -32.22 1.54 1.25
C VAL A 23 -31.91 2.29 2.53
N THR A 24 -32.16 1.60 3.63
CA THR A 24 -31.95 2.10 4.97
C THR A 24 -30.45 2.30 5.15
N ALA A 25 -30.00 3.53 4.99
CA ALA A 25 -28.64 3.98 5.30
C ALA A 25 -28.36 3.98 6.82
N ARG A 26 -28.90 3.03 7.60
CA ARG A 26 -28.69 2.90 9.06
C ARG A 26 -27.69 1.82 9.48
N SER A 27 -27.07 1.09 8.57
CA SER A 27 -26.43 -0.18 8.97
C SER A 27 -24.91 -0.26 8.89
N THR A 28 -24.17 0.79 8.54
CA THR A 28 -22.69 0.69 8.47
C THR A 28 -22.02 0.78 9.85
N MET A 29 -22.49 1.68 10.73
CA MET A 29 -21.93 1.86 12.08
C MET A 29 -22.24 0.67 13.01
N SER A 30 -23.51 0.22 13.05
CA SER A 30 -23.92 -0.92 13.89
C SER A 30 -23.18 -2.21 13.51
N THR A 31 -23.14 -2.53 12.21
CA THR A 31 -22.42 -3.72 11.70
C THR A 31 -20.90 -3.66 11.93
N ARG A 32 -20.30 -2.46 11.91
CA ARG A 32 -18.85 -2.30 12.19
C ARG A 32 -18.51 -2.60 13.64
N MET A 33 -19.37 -2.18 14.56
CA MET A 33 -19.16 -2.42 16.00
C MET A 33 -19.33 -3.90 16.33
N THR A 34 -20.35 -4.56 15.78
CA THR A 34 -20.54 -6.02 15.96
C THR A 34 -19.38 -6.82 15.34
N ALA A 35 -18.91 -6.46 14.14
CA ALA A 35 -17.79 -7.14 13.51
C ALA A 35 -16.47 -7.00 14.30
N TYR A 36 -16.21 -5.81 14.87
CA TYR A 36 -15.04 -5.59 15.72
C TYR A 36 -15.09 -6.47 16.99
N GLU A 37 -16.26 -6.52 17.63
CA GLU A 37 -16.47 -7.35 18.82
C GLU A 37 -16.26 -8.85 18.51
N GLU A 38 -16.87 -9.36 17.44
CA GLU A 38 -16.68 -10.74 16.98
C GLU A 38 -15.20 -11.06 16.67
N MET A 39 -14.51 -10.18 15.94
CA MET A 39 -13.08 -10.33 15.65
C MET A 39 -12.25 -10.36 16.93
N SER A 40 -12.53 -9.46 17.89
CA SER A 40 -11.81 -9.41 19.16
C SER A 40 -11.96 -10.70 19.97
N ASN A 41 -13.18 -11.24 20.02
CA ASN A 41 -13.52 -12.49 20.68
C ASN A 41 -12.83 -13.69 20.01
N TYR A 42 -12.78 -13.73 18.69
CA TYR A 42 -12.05 -14.74 17.93
C TYR A 42 -10.55 -14.75 18.28
N TRP A 43 -9.89 -13.59 18.30
CA TRP A 43 -8.48 -13.50 18.64
C TRP A 43 -8.20 -13.88 20.10
N ALA A 44 -9.04 -13.42 21.04
CA ALA A 44 -8.91 -13.76 22.45
C ALA A 44 -9.05 -15.27 22.69
N LYS A 45 -10.02 -15.91 22.03
CA LYS A 45 -10.23 -17.37 22.08
C LYS A 45 -9.01 -18.13 21.53
N ASN A 46 -8.48 -17.77 20.37
CA ASN A 46 -7.34 -18.48 19.77
C ASN A 46 -6.05 -18.32 20.59
N ARG A 47 -5.80 -17.13 21.18
CA ARG A 47 -4.70 -16.93 22.13
C ARG A 47 -4.87 -17.78 23.38
N LYS A 48 -6.07 -17.81 23.98
CA LYS A 48 -6.38 -18.65 25.16
C LYS A 48 -6.18 -20.13 24.89
N LEU A 49 -6.51 -20.59 23.69
CA LEU A 49 -6.40 -22.00 23.29
C LEU A 49 -5.00 -22.40 22.80
N ASN A 50 -4.02 -21.47 22.77
CA ASN A 50 -2.65 -21.70 22.29
C ASN A 50 -2.58 -22.43 20.94
N ARG A 51 -3.46 -22.06 20.00
CA ARG A 51 -3.47 -22.68 18.67
C ARG A 51 -2.24 -22.23 17.88
N PRO A 52 -1.44 -23.15 17.33
CA PRO A 52 -0.28 -22.78 16.53
C PRO A 52 -0.70 -22.10 15.23
N LEU A 53 0.09 -21.12 14.79
CA LEU A 53 -0.07 -20.53 13.47
C LEU A 53 0.46 -21.50 12.41
N SER A 54 -0.26 -21.62 11.30
CA SER A 54 0.26 -22.38 10.16
C SER A 54 1.54 -21.72 9.63
N PRO A 55 2.51 -22.52 9.14
CA PRO A 55 3.67 -21.98 8.46
C PRO A 55 3.19 -21.23 7.22
N HIS A 56 3.65 -19.99 7.03
CA HIS A 56 3.22 -19.12 5.93
C HIS A 56 4.41 -18.67 5.10
N LEU A 57 5.36 -17.90 5.65
CA LEU A 57 6.54 -17.46 4.88
C LEU A 57 7.50 -18.59 4.54
N SER A 58 7.61 -19.62 5.39
CA SER A 58 8.58 -20.70 5.22
C SER A 58 8.20 -21.73 4.16
N VAL A 59 6.90 -21.91 3.90
CA VAL A 59 6.39 -22.91 2.94
C VAL A 59 5.95 -22.29 1.62
N TYR A 60 5.76 -20.97 1.60
CA TYR A 60 5.27 -20.27 0.43
C TYR A 60 6.37 -20.06 -0.62
N LYS A 61 6.07 -20.36 -1.89
CA LYS A 61 7.03 -20.24 -2.98
C LYS A 61 7.28 -18.77 -3.32
N PHE A 62 8.56 -18.38 -3.34
CA PHE A 62 8.97 -17.05 -3.74
C PHE A 62 8.64 -16.78 -5.21
N HIS A 63 8.09 -15.61 -5.50
CA HIS A 63 7.69 -15.20 -6.85
C HIS A 63 8.06 -13.74 -7.13
N MET A 64 8.20 -13.38 -8.40
CA MET A 64 8.74 -12.07 -8.79
C MET A 64 7.91 -10.88 -8.32
N THR A 65 6.57 -10.99 -8.27
CA THR A 65 5.72 -9.89 -7.77
C THR A 65 5.90 -9.64 -6.27
N MET A 66 6.15 -10.69 -5.47
CA MET A 66 6.54 -10.54 -4.05
C MET A 66 7.89 -9.86 -3.92
N ALA A 67 8.89 -10.30 -4.72
CA ALA A 67 10.21 -9.70 -4.72
C ALA A 67 10.14 -8.19 -4.96
N ILE A 68 9.43 -7.78 -6.03
CA ILE A 68 9.26 -6.36 -6.38
C ILE A 68 8.54 -5.60 -5.25
N SER A 69 7.51 -6.20 -4.63
CA SER A 69 6.78 -5.55 -3.53
C SER A 69 7.66 -5.34 -2.29
N ILE A 70 8.42 -6.36 -1.88
CA ILE A 70 9.33 -6.28 -0.73
C ILE A 70 10.43 -5.27 -1.02
N THR A 71 11.09 -5.37 -2.17
CA THR A 71 12.16 -4.44 -2.54
C THR A 71 11.64 -3.00 -2.58
N ASN A 72 10.43 -2.77 -3.10
CA ASN A 72 9.85 -1.42 -3.14
C ASN A 72 9.63 -0.84 -1.73
N ARG A 73 9.20 -1.67 -0.77
CA ARG A 73 9.07 -1.25 0.64
C ARG A 73 10.44 -0.95 1.25
N VAL A 74 11.41 -1.84 1.04
CA VAL A 74 12.76 -1.69 1.59
C VAL A 74 13.46 -0.44 1.04
N THR A 75 13.41 -0.21 -0.28
CA THR A 75 14.02 0.99 -0.88
C THR A 75 13.35 2.26 -0.39
N GLY A 76 12.01 2.27 -0.29
CA GLY A 76 11.26 3.42 0.25
C GLY A 76 11.62 3.74 1.70
N SER A 77 11.65 2.73 2.57
CA SER A 77 12.05 2.92 3.98
C SER A 77 13.51 3.35 4.12
N ALA A 78 14.42 2.79 3.31
CA ALA A 78 15.83 3.19 3.32
C ALA A 78 16.02 4.63 2.87
N GLN A 79 15.35 5.05 1.79
CA GLN A 79 15.40 6.42 1.29
C GLN A 79 14.80 7.41 2.31
N GLN A 80 13.68 7.06 2.95
CA GLN A 80 13.09 7.88 4.01
C GLN A 80 14.07 8.05 5.19
N ALA A 81 14.73 6.97 5.61
CA ALA A 81 15.73 7.00 6.68
C ALA A 81 16.93 7.86 6.32
N ILE A 82 17.43 7.80 5.08
CA ILE A 82 18.55 8.64 4.62
C ILE A 82 18.13 10.11 4.56
N LEU A 83 16.98 10.41 3.95
CA LEU A 83 16.51 11.78 3.75
C LEU A 83 16.22 12.49 5.08
N THR A 84 15.75 11.77 6.10
CA THR A 84 15.53 12.33 7.44
C THR A 84 16.78 12.26 8.31
N GLY A 85 17.51 11.15 8.28
CA GLY A 85 18.67 10.92 9.13
C GLY A 85 19.87 11.80 8.78
N ALA A 86 20.16 12.00 7.49
CA ALA A 86 21.31 12.82 7.07
C ALA A 86 21.25 14.29 7.56
N PRO A 87 20.14 15.04 7.38
CA PRO A 87 20.06 16.40 7.89
C PRO A 87 19.98 16.46 9.42
N LEU A 88 19.31 15.50 10.07
CA LEU A 88 19.28 15.42 11.53
C LEU A 88 20.68 15.19 12.10
N LEU A 89 21.46 14.31 11.48
CA LEU A 89 22.84 14.07 11.85
C LEU A 89 23.69 15.33 11.68
N LEU A 90 23.56 16.03 10.54
CA LEU A 90 24.29 17.27 10.29
C LEU A 90 23.91 18.38 11.28
N LEU A 91 22.65 18.42 11.73
CA LEU A 91 22.19 19.37 12.75
C LEU A 91 22.82 19.11 14.13
N CYS A 92 23.05 17.83 14.47
CA CYS A 92 23.66 17.45 15.74
C CYS A 92 25.20 17.56 15.74
N LEU A 93 25.82 17.60 14.56
CA LEU A 93 27.25 17.67 14.40
C LEU A 93 27.74 19.12 14.35
N PRO A 94 28.90 19.45 14.97
CA PRO A 94 29.46 20.79 14.88
C PRO A 94 30.07 21.05 13.50
N GLY A 95 29.76 22.18 12.87
CA GLY A 95 30.37 22.63 11.62
C GLY A 95 29.50 22.48 10.38
N ASP A 96 29.95 23.09 9.28
CA ASP A 96 29.16 23.19 8.05
C ASP A 96 29.37 22.00 7.11
N PHE A 97 28.39 21.78 6.22
CA PHE A 97 28.46 20.76 5.16
C PHE A 97 29.78 20.81 4.37
N THR A 98 30.29 22.01 4.06
CA THR A 98 31.54 22.21 3.31
C THR A 98 32.74 21.61 4.04
N SER A 99 32.79 21.68 5.37
CA SER A 99 33.87 21.09 6.18
C SER A 99 33.89 19.57 6.02
N TYR A 100 32.73 18.93 6.19
CA TYR A 100 32.58 17.48 6.01
C TYR A 100 32.89 17.03 4.58
N PHE A 101 32.46 17.81 3.59
CA PHE A 101 32.76 17.51 2.19
C PHE A 101 34.27 17.57 1.88
N ASN A 102 34.98 18.58 2.41
CA ASN A 102 36.43 18.68 2.26
C ASN A 102 37.15 17.53 2.98
N ALA A 103 36.72 17.18 4.19
CA ALA A 103 37.27 16.02 4.91
C ALA A 103 37.13 14.71 4.11
N VAL A 104 35.99 14.48 3.45
CA VAL A 104 35.79 13.31 2.57
C VAL A 104 36.68 13.38 1.32
N ARG A 105 36.90 14.57 0.77
CA ARG A 105 37.81 14.76 -0.38
C ARG A 105 39.27 14.46 0.00
N GLU A 106 39.69 14.82 1.20
CA GLU A 106 41.05 14.58 1.71
C GLU A 106 41.34 13.10 1.98
N MET A 107 40.31 12.24 2.10
CA MET A 107 40.47 10.79 2.25
C MET A 107 40.98 10.07 0.99
N ASP A 108 41.11 10.77 -0.14
CA ASP A 108 41.63 10.25 -1.42
C ASP A 108 41.03 8.89 -1.83
N ILE A 109 39.70 8.81 -1.74
CA ILE A 109 38.97 7.57 -2.03
C ILE A 109 39.10 7.22 -3.52
N PRO A 110 39.48 5.97 -3.87
CA PRO A 110 39.62 5.55 -5.26
C PRO A 110 38.34 5.79 -6.07
N SER A 111 38.48 6.29 -7.31
CA SER A 111 37.33 6.64 -8.16
C SER A 111 36.31 5.51 -8.34
N PRO A 112 36.68 4.22 -8.52
CA PRO A 112 35.71 3.13 -8.62
C PRO A 112 34.79 3.01 -7.39
N VAL A 113 35.33 3.26 -6.19
CA VAL A 113 34.55 3.22 -4.95
C VAL A 113 33.54 4.37 -4.91
N ILE A 114 33.95 5.57 -5.30
CA ILE A 114 33.05 6.74 -5.39
C ILE A 114 31.91 6.47 -6.37
N TYR A 115 32.21 5.91 -7.56
CA TYR A 115 31.18 5.54 -8.53
C TYR A 115 30.25 4.44 -7.99
N GLY A 116 30.79 3.45 -7.28
CA GLY A 116 30.00 2.41 -6.62
C GLY A 116 29.03 2.99 -5.58
N LEU A 117 29.49 3.90 -4.74
CA LEU A 117 28.65 4.57 -3.73
C LEU A 117 27.55 5.43 -4.37
N LYS A 118 27.88 6.17 -5.43
CA LYS A 118 26.89 6.94 -6.20
C LYS A 118 25.83 6.04 -6.81
N PHE A 119 26.24 4.91 -7.40
CA PHE A 119 25.32 3.93 -7.95
C PHE A 119 24.43 3.31 -6.86
N LEU A 120 25.01 2.97 -5.71
CA LEU A 120 24.29 2.40 -4.56
C LEU A 120 23.22 3.36 -4.02
N LEU A 121 23.43 4.67 -4.10
CA LEU A 121 22.42 5.67 -3.74
C LEU A 121 21.39 5.91 -4.86
N ALA A 122 21.82 5.93 -6.12
CA ALA A 122 20.96 6.23 -7.26
C ALA A 122 20.03 5.06 -7.65
N PHE A 123 20.53 3.82 -7.60
CA PHE A 123 19.77 2.63 -7.96
C PHE A 123 18.47 2.43 -7.15
N PRO A 124 18.47 2.47 -5.79
CA PRO A 124 17.25 2.30 -5.02
C PRO A 124 16.23 3.41 -5.29
N PHE A 125 16.69 4.64 -5.56
CA PHE A 125 15.82 5.74 -5.97
C PHE A 125 15.12 5.46 -7.30
N ALA A 126 15.90 5.10 -8.33
CA ALA A 126 15.34 4.78 -9.64
C ALA A 126 14.40 3.57 -9.57
N PHE A 127 14.78 2.52 -8.83
CA PHE A 127 13.95 1.34 -8.64
C PHE A 127 12.62 1.68 -7.96
N HIS A 128 12.65 2.39 -6.83
CA HIS A 128 11.45 2.76 -6.06
C HIS A 128 10.51 3.63 -6.90
N LEU A 129 11.05 4.58 -7.66
CA LEU A 129 10.28 5.43 -8.55
C LEU A 129 9.57 4.60 -9.64
N MET A 130 10.29 3.73 -10.34
CA MET A 130 9.70 2.91 -11.41
C MET A 130 8.69 1.89 -10.89
N ALA A 131 8.97 1.23 -9.77
CA ALA A 131 8.02 0.32 -9.12
C ALA A 131 6.79 1.07 -8.59
N GLY A 132 6.98 2.27 -8.04
CA GLY A 132 5.89 3.17 -7.62
C GLY A 132 5.01 3.61 -8.79
N LEU A 133 5.60 4.01 -9.92
CA LEU A 133 4.84 4.36 -11.13
C LEU A 133 3.99 3.19 -11.63
N ARG A 134 4.54 1.97 -11.63
CA ARG A 134 3.77 0.76 -11.95
C ARG A 134 2.56 0.59 -11.02
N HIS A 135 2.71 0.89 -9.73
CA HIS A 135 1.60 0.81 -8.75
C HIS A 135 0.54 1.89 -8.96
N LEU A 136 0.87 3.05 -9.53
CA LEU A 136 -0.10 4.11 -9.83
C LEU A 136 -0.89 3.86 -11.11
N VAL A 137 -0.29 3.16 -12.08
CA VAL A 137 -0.90 2.84 -13.37
C VAL A 137 -1.81 1.60 -13.29
N SER A 138 -1.59 0.74 -12.30
CA SER A 138 -2.40 -0.47 -12.06
C SER A 138 -3.60 -0.18 -11.17
#